data_AF-A0A811Z5X0-F1
#
_entry.id   AF-A0A811Z5X0-F1
#
_cell.length_a   1.000
_cell.length_b   1.000
_cell.length_c   1.000
_cell.angle_alpha   90.00
_cell.angle_beta   90.00
_cell.angle_gamma   90.00
#
_symmetry.space_group_name_H-M   'P 1'
#
loop_
_entity.id
_entity.type
_entity.pdbx_description
1 polymer ?
#
loop_
_entity_poly.entity_id
_entity_poly.type
_entity_poly.pdbx_seq_one_letter_code
_entity_poly.pdbx_strand_id
1 'polypeptide(L)'
;MMVYKVKKEAAAALPKAETKAKALKAKKTMLKGIHSHKEKRSTCHPYSNNPRHCVSKSSPNILKRTPPEETSLTTMPSSSSWTTSSAMEKIEDDNTLVFIMDVKAKKHQIKQAVKKL
;
A
#
# COMPACT_ATOMS: atom_id res chain seq x y z
N MET A 1 -49.06 75.86 -21.21
CA MET A 1 -50.13 74.85 -21.24
C MET A 1 -49.55 73.47 -20.95
N MET A 2 -50.18 72.78 -19.99
CA MET A 2 -50.25 71.36 -19.64
C MET A 2 -49.11 70.35 -19.93
N VAL A 3 -48.74 69.74 -18.80
CA VAL A 3 -48.04 68.48 -18.50
C VAL A 3 -48.68 67.26 -19.15
N TYR A 4 -47.89 66.25 -19.54
CA TYR A 4 -48.28 64.84 -19.32
C TYR A 4 -47.11 63.95 -18.88
N LYS A 5 -47.35 63.29 -17.76
CA LYS A 5 -46.51 62.35 -17.02
C LYS A 5 -47.02 60.95 -17.36
N VAL A 6 -46.17 60.08 -17.90
CA VAL A 6 -46.49 58.65 -18.07
C VAL A 6 -45.64 57.84 -17.10
N LYS A 7 -46.36 57.15 -16.22
CA LYS A 7 -45.90 56.24 -15.17
C LYS A 7 -46.08 54.81 -15.69
N LYS A 8 -45.02 54.01 -15.75
CA LYS A 8 -45.05 52.53 -15.73
C LYS A 8 -43.61 52.01 -15.66
N GLU A 9 -43.19 50.96 -14.96
CA GLU A 9 -43.62 50.15 -13.81
C GLU A 9 -42.43 49.20 -13.58
N ALA A 10 -42.05 49.02 -12.32
CA ALA A 10 -41.26 47.91 -11.75
C ALA A 10 -40.30 47.12 -12.67
N ALA A 11 -39.02 47.51 -12.69
CA ALA A 11 -37.93 46.54 -12.83
C ALA A 11 -37.37 46.28 -11.42
N ALA A 12 -37.54 45.04 -10.96
CA ALA A 12 -37.09 44.55 -9.66
C ALA A 12 -35.65 44.97 -9.36
N ALA A 13 -35.50 45.92 -8.43
CA ALA A 13 -34.22 46.37 -7.92
C ALA A 13 -33.67 45.31 -6.94
N LEU A 14 -33.13 44.23 -7.49
CA LEU A 14 -32.14 43.44 -6.75
C LEU A 14 -30.95 44.35 -6.43
N PRO A 15 -30.49 44.37 -5.17
CA PRO A 15 -29.71 45.47 -4.61
C PRO A 15 -28.47 45.72 -5.44
N LYS A 16 -28.29 46.96 -5.91
CA LYS A 16 -27.13 47.41 -6.71
C LYS A 16 -25.78 47.07 -6.06
N ALA A 17 -25.77 46.76 -4.76
CA ALA A 17 -24.62 46.27 -4.02
C ALA A 17 -24.28 44.79 -4.33
N GLU A 18 -25.26 43.91 -4.47
CA GLU A 18 -25.04 42.49 -4.77
C GLU A 18 -24.57 42.25 -6.20
N THR A 19 -25.10 43.01 -7.17
CA THR A 19 -24.66 42.93 -8.57
C THR A 19 -23.22 43.38 -8.74
N LYS A 20 -22.81 44.45 -8.03
CA LYS A 20 -21.41 44.89 -7.98
C LYS A 20 -20.51 43.86 -7.29
N ALA A 21 -20.95 43.25 -6.19
CA ALA A 21 -20.20 42.20 -5.52
C ALA A 21 -20.03 40.95 -6.39
N LYS A 22 -21.06 40.55 -7.14
CA LYS A 22 -21.01 39.45 -8.11
C LYS A 22 -20.06 39.76 -9.27
N ALA A 23 -20.08 40.98 -9.80
CA ALA A 23 -19.15 41.42 -10.85
C ALA A 23 -17.68 41.42 -10.36
N LEU A 24 -17.42 41.90 -9.14
CA LEU A 24 -16.08 41.89 -8.56
C LEU A 24 -15.58 40.48 -8.27
N LYS A 25 -16.46 39.56 -7.83
CA LYS A 25 -16.13 38.15 -7.65
C LYS A 25 -15.82 37.48 -8.99
N ALA A 26 -16.64 37.72 -10.02
CA ALA A 26 -16.43 37.20 -11.37
C ALA A 26 -15.09 37.66 -11.98
N LYS A 27 -14.70 38.93 -11.79
CA LYS A 27 -13.40 39.44 -12.21
C LYS A 27 -12.23 38.75 -11.48
N LYS A 28 -12.37 38.53 -10.17
CA LYS A 28 -11.34 37.84 -9.37
C LYS A 28 -11.20 36.37 -9.73
N THR A 29 -12.30 35.67 -10.03
CA THR A 29 -12.28 34.27 -10.47
C THR A 29 -11.71 34.12 -11.88
N MET A 30 -12.01 35.06 -12.78
CA MET A 30 -11.42 35.08 -14.12
C MET A 30 -9.90 35.26 -14.07
N LEU A 31 -9.40 36.13 -13.18
CA LEU A 31 -7.96 36.39 -13.03
C LEU A 31 -7.20 35.19 -12.44
N LYS A 32 -7.75 34.54 -11.40
CA LYS A 32 -7.10 33.39 -10.75
C LYS A 32 -7.21 32.11 -11.57
N GLY A 33 -8.21 32.01 -12.44
CA GLY A 33 -8.47 30.85 -13.28
C GLY A 33 -8.82 29.58 -12.47
N ILE A 34 -9.15 28.50 -13.18
CA ILE A 34 -9.49 27.19 -12.60
C ILE A 34 -8.27 26.53 -11.92
N HIS A 35 -7.07 27.06 -12.17
CA HIS A 35 -5.80 26.51 -11.72
C HIS A 35 -5.09 27.41 -10.71
N SER A 36 -5.78 27.76 -9.63
CA SER A 36 -5.29 28.73 -8.65
C SER A 36 -4.23 28.19 -7.67
N HIS A 37 -4.01 26.87 -7.62
CA HIS A 37 -3.12 26.22 -6.65
C HIS A 37 -1.78 25.73 -7.25
N LYS A 38 -1.44 26.10 -8.49
CA LYS A 38 -0.13 25.75 -9.05
C LYS A 38 0.90 26.80 -8.69
N GLU A 39 1.66 26.52 -7.64
CA GLU A 39 2.88 27.24 -7.36
C GLU A 39 3.92 26.91 -8.44
N LYS A 40 4.48 27.95 -9.05
CA LYS A 40 5.62 27.80 -9.96
C LYS A 40 6.87 27.61 -9.11
N ARG A 41 7.72 26.65 -9.47
CA ARG A 41 9.01 26.43 -8.80
C ARG A 41 9.87 27.69 -8.90
N SER A 42 10.52 28.07 -7.80
CA SER A 42 11.48 29.18 -7.79
C SER A 42 12.66 28.90 -8.73
N THR A 43 13.00 29.89 -9.56
CA THR A 43 14.13 29.86 -10.51
C THR A 43 15.49 29.65 -9.81
N CYS A 44 15.59 29.94 -8.51
CA CYS A 44 16.83 29.82 -7.74
C CYS A 44 17.25 28.36 -7.45
N HIS A 45 16.36 27.39 -7.66
CA HIS A 45 16.68 25.98 -7.41
C HIS A 45 16.97 25.24 -8.71
N PRO A 46 18.17 24.63 -8.87
CA PRO A 46 18.45 23.79 -10.02
C PRO A 46 17.47 22.61 -10.07
N TYR A 47 17.20 22.10 -11.28
CA TYR A 47 16.43 20.88 -11.44
C TYR A 47 17.12 19.75 -10.67
N SER A 48 16.35 18.98 -9.90
CA SER A 48 16.90 17.77 -9.28
C SER A 48 17.17 16.80 -10.43
N ASN A 49 18.43 16.37 -10.55
CA ASN A 49 18.85 15.42 -11.59
C ASN A 49 18.21 14.03 -11.41
N ASN A 50 17.50 13.78 -10.30
CA ASN A 50 16.76 12.54 -10.05
C ASN A 50 15.36 12.83 -9.49
N PRO A 51 14.40 13.23 -10.34
CA PRO A 51 13.01 13.32 -9.92
C PRO A 51 12.53 11.93 -9.48
N ARG A 52 11.90 11.83 -8.31
CA ARG A 52 11.36 10.56 -7.82
C ARG A 52 10.28 10.06 -8.79
N HIS A 53 10.60 9.01 -9.54
CA HIS A 53 9.63 8.30 -10.36
C HIS A 53 8.86 7.31 -9.50
N CYS A 54 7.56 7.16 -9.77
CA CYS A 54 6.77 6.08 -9.17
C CYS A 54 7.22 4.76 -9.78
N VAL A 55 7.95 3.94 -9.01
CA VAL A 55 8.30 2.57 -9.42
C VAL A 55 7.12 1.67 -9.09
N SER A 56 6.36 1.26 -10.11
CA SER A 56 5.31 0.25 -9.95
C SER A 56 5.96 -1.11 -9.68
N LYS A 57 5.46 -1.83 -8.67
CA LYS A 57 5.81 -3.23 -8.47
C LYS A 57 5.39 -4.04 -9.70
N SER A 58 6.20 -5.02 -10.08
CA SER A 58 5.86 -5.89 -11.22
C SER A 58 4.60 -6.71 -10.90
N SER A 59 3.61 -6.62 -11.77
CA SER A 59 2.42 -7.48 -11.80
C SER A 59 2.53 -8.42 -13.01
N PRO A 60 3.14 -9.60 -12.87
CA PRO A 60 3.29 -10.51 -14.00
C PRO A 60 1.91 -11.02 -14.45
N ASN A 61 1.63 -10.95 -15.76
CA ASN A 61 0.36 -11.41 -16.35
C ASN A 61 0.18 -12.93 -16.33
N ILE A 62 1.24 -13.68 -15.98
CA ILE A 62 1.25 -15.14 -15.89
C ILE A 62 2.01 -15.52 -14.62
N LEU A 63 1.49 -16.50 -13.90
CA LEU A 63 2.17 -17.09 -12.76
C LEU A 63 3.45 -17.80 -13.26
N LYS A 64 4.63 -17.21 -13.01
CA LYS A 64 5.92 -17.76 -13.45
C LYS A 64 6.33 -19.04 -12.73
N ARG A 65 5.63 -19.41 -11.67
CA ARG A 65 5.94 -20.56 -10.81
C ARG A 65 4.65 -21.31 -10.52
N THR A 66 4.72 -22.60 -10.31
CA THR A 66 3.57 -23.36 -9.81
C THR A 66 3.06 -22.78 -8.48
N PRO A 67 1.81 -23.06 -8.07
CA PRO A 67 1.37 -22.81 -6.70
C PRO A 67 2.43 -23.35 -5.73
N PRO A 68 2.59 -22.75 -4.54
CA PRO A 68 3.50 -23.30 -3.54
C PRO A 68 3.11 -24.76 -3.32
N GLU A 69 3.87 -25.67 -3.93
CA GLU A 69 3.83 -27.08 -3.59
C GLU A 69 4.11 -27.12 -2.10
N GLU A 70 3.29 -27.85 -1.34
CA GLU A 70 3.50 -28.00 0.09
C GLU A 70 4.98 -28.30 0.27
N THR A 71 5.69 -27.38 0.93
CA THR A 71 7.14 -27.50 1.03
C THR A 71 7.38 -28.87 1.63
N SER A 72 8.05 -29.77 0.90
CA SER A 72 8.28 -31.15 1.34
C SER A 72 9.07 -31.24 2.66
N LEU A 73 9.54 -30.09 3.16
CA LEU A 73 10.10 -29.88 4.49
C LEU A 73 9.06 -29.83 5.63
N THR A 74 7.78 -29.61 5.32
CA THR A 74 6.71 -29.47 6.32
C THR A 74 6.24 -30.84 6.81
N THR A 75 6.29 -31.82 5.91
CA THR A 75 6.02 -33.24 6.19
C THR A 75 7.37 -33.95 6.19
N MET A 76 8.13 -33.79 7.27
CA MET A 76 9.34 -34.58 7.46
C MET A 76 8.94 -36.06 7.41
N PRO A 77 9.67 -36.90 6.64
CA PRO A 77 9.40 -38.34 6.62
C PRO A 77 9.45 -38.88 8.05
N SER A 78 8.50 -39.75 8.36
CA SER A 78 8.32 -40.41 9.64
C SER A 78 9.67 -40.83 10.21
N SER A 79 10.12 -40.12 11.26
CA SER A 79 11.38 -40.39 11.93
C SER A 79 11.32 -41.78 12.54
N SER A 80 12.07 -42.73 11.97
CA SER A 80 12.28 -44.02 12.61
C SER A 80 13.21 -43.84 13.81
N SER A 81 12.81 -44.35 14.96
CA SER A 81 13.68 -44.47 16.12
C SER A 81 14.83 -45.42 15.79
N TRP A 82 16.05 -45.03 16.11
CA TRP A 82 17.21 -45.90 15.93
C TRP A 82 17.33 -46.85 17.13
N THR A 83 17.31 -48.16 16.89
CA THR A 83 17.24 -49.20 17.95
C THR A 83 18.51 -50.05 17.98
N THR A 84 19.69 -49.43 18.11
CA THR A 84 20.94 -50.18 18.42
C THR A 84 21.20 -50.18 19.92
N SER A 85 22.03 -51.11 20.39
CA SER A 85 22.47 -51.19 21.79
C SER A 85 22.97 -49.84 22.32
N SER A 86 23.81 -49.15 21.56
CA SER A 86 24.33 -47.82 21.91
C SER A 86 23.25 -46.73 21.98
N ALA A 87 22.19 -46.83 21.18
CA ALA A 87 21.09 -45.87 21.24
C ALA A 87 20.19 -46.15 22.44
N MET A 88 19.99 -47.43 22.80
CA MET A 88 19.26 -47.79 24.02
C MET A 88 19.99 -47.32 25.28
N GLU A 89 21.31 -47.51 25.33
CA GLU A 89 22.17 -46.98 26.41
C GLU A 89 21.98 -45.46 26.59
N LYS A 90 21.92 -44.70 25.49
CA LYS A 90 21.68 -43.25 25.52
C LYS A 90 20.28 -42.83 26.00
N ILE A 91 19.30 -43.70 25.87
CA ILE A 91 17.95 -43.46 26.40
C ILE A 91 17.97 -43.58 27.93
N GLU A 92 18.71 -44.55 28.47
CA GLU A 92 18.77 -44.84 29.89
C GLU A 92 19.69 -43.87 30.66
N ASP A 93 20.88 -43.59 30.13
CA ASP A 93 21.89 -42.78 30.84
C ASP A 93 21.62 -41.28 30.74
N ASP A 94 21.34 -40.80 29.52
CA ASP A 94 21.34 -39.38 29.17
C ASP A 94 19.93 -38.82 28.90
N ASN A 95 18.88 -39.67 29.02
CA ASN A 95 17.50 -39.34 28.63
C ASN A 95 17.39 -38.77 27.20
N THR A 96 18.23 -39.26 26.27
CA THR A 96 18.34 -38.75 24.91
C THR A 96 17.84 -39.77 23.89
N LEU A 97 16.93 -39.37 23.02
CA LEU A 97 16.43 -40.19 21.91
C LEU A 97 17.30 -40.00 20.66
N VAL A 98 17.63 -41.11 19.99
CA VAL A 98 18.43 -41.12 18.75
C VAL A 98 17.52 -41.36 17.55
N PHE A 99 17.57 -40.46 16.56
CA PHE A 99 16.75 -40.51 15.35
C PHE A 99 17.61 -40.46 14.09
N ILE A 100 17.19 -41.17 13.04
CA ILE A 100 17.71 -40.95 11.68
C ILE A 100 16.94 -39.79 11.06
N MET A 101 17.65 -38.87 10.40
CA MET A 101 17.05 -37.73 9.74
C MET A 101 17.74 -37.42 8.42
N ASP A 102 17.06 -36.64 7.57
CA ASP A 102 17.67 -36.09 6.37
C ASP A 102 18.82 -35.13 6.73
N VAL A 103 19.89 -35.17 5.92
CA VAL A 103 21.10 -34.34 6.06
C VAL A 103 20.77 -32.85 5.98
N LYS A 104 19.68 -32.48 5.29
CA LYS A 104 19.24 -31.08 5.14
C LYS A 104 18.36 -30.59 6.30
N ALA A 105 17.99 -31.45 7.25
CA ALA A 105 17.10 -31.10 8.35
C ALA A 105 17.77 -30.11 9.33
N LYS A 106 17.08 -29.02 9.65
CA LYS A 106 17.56 -28.03 10.64
C LYS A 106 17.09 -28.39 12.04
N LYS A 107 17.89 -28.04 13.05
CA LYS A 107 17.57 -28.26 14.49
C LYS A 107 16.15 -27.78 14.89
N HIS A 108 15.70 -26.66 14.34
CA HIS A 108 14.35 -26.15 14.62
C HIS A 108 13.23 -27.01 14.04
N GLN A 109 13.42 -27.54 12.83
CA GLN A 109 12.46 -28.44 12.19
C GLN A 109 12.38 -29.76 12.94
N ILE A 110 13.53 -30.30 13.35
CA ILE A 110 13.64 -31.51 14.18
C ILE A 110 12.86 -31.34 15.48
N LYS A 111 13.09 -30.24 16.20
CA LYS A 111 12.39 -29.95 17.47
C LYS A 111 10.87 -29.85 17.28
N GLN A 112 10.41 -29.27 16.16
CA GLN A 112 8.99 -29.18 15.84
C GLN A 112 8.40 -30.54 15.47
N ALA A 113 9.12 -31.37 14.72
CA ALA A 113 8.68 -32.70 14.32
C ALA A 113 8.50 -33.60 15.55
N VAL A 114 9.50 -33.64 16.45
CA VAL A 114 9.44 -34.42 17.70
C VAL A 114 8.31 -33.96 18.63
N LYS A 115 7.96 -32.67 18.61
CA LYS A 115 6.83 -32.14 19.42
C LYS A 115 5.45 -32.46 18.83
N LYS A 116 5.37 -32.70 17.51
CA LYS A 116 4.12 -33.00 16.81
C LYS A 116 3.80 -34.49 16.80
N LEU A 117 4.85 -35.34 16.83
CA LEU A 117 4.74 -36.77 17.09
C LEU A 117 4.11 -37.01 18.47
#